data_AF-A0A6G8ADS7-F1
#
_entry.id   AF-A0A6G8ADS7-F1
#
_cell.length_a   1.000
_cell.length_b   1.000
_cell.length_c   1.000
_cell.angle_alpha   90.00
_cell.angle_beta   90.00
_cell.angle_gamma   90.00
#
_symmetry.space_group_name_H-M   'P 1'
#
loop_
_entity.id
_entity.type
_entity.pdbx_description
1 polymer ?
#
loop_
_entity_poly.entity_id
_entity_poly.type
_entity_poly.pdbx_seq_one_letter_code
_entity_poly.pdbx_strand_id
1 'polypeptide(L)'
;MTTTYFYPVAVLRRAERKYLGLQIAVLATTLALAGCSSQPETADIQKDLAEAYACPILDLSDVKKVDGAANGKFYDVAFTHTMSIKGGADTAAKLFAEWSHLAGQQLPAKMALEQAQATGNVAAITQAEQRLNAMDARLVQIMPCETLEAVTRLQIMRAKADETIKTGQDTTSVPISVKVRGQGRMAKAESGWHFAGMPAFSTAEIVTAPATYPRFAAPSTPIAAADTVPTEAAGSGSVTPSAEAIAPAGPSFDCTKASTVVEKMICTSPALAAADAQTVAAYKAKLSASSDPEGIKQHQATWRRTVRDACTTPECVTTAYQQRLMELK
;
A
#
# COMPACT_ATOMS: atom_id res chain seq x y z
N MET A 1 57.00 -3.72 10.06
CA MET A 1 58.37 -3.46 9.58
C MET A 1 58.43 -3.83 8.10
N THR A 2 59.16 -3.02 7.31
CA THR A 2 59.57 -3.25 5.89
C THR A 2 58.43 -3.28 4.85
N THR A 3 58.43 -2.59 3.70
CA THR A 3 59.43 -1.77 2.99
C THR A 3 58.69 -0.94 1.91
N THR A 4 59.15 0.29 1.73
CA THR A 4 58.87 1.26 0.65
C THR A 4 59.16 0.70 -0.75
N TYR A 5 58.38 1.04 -1.79
CA TYR A 5 58.94 1.25 -3.14
C TYR A 5 58.16 2.31 -3.93
N PHE A 6 58.91 3.34 -4.32
CA PHE A 6 58.62 4.35 -5.34
C PHE A 6 58.37 3.71 -6.72
N TYR A 7 57.69 4.41 -7.65
CA TYR A 7 58.21 4.82 -8.97
C TYR A 7 57.24 5.87 -9.60
N PRO A 8 57.71 6.73 -10.54
CA PRO A 8 57.38 8.17 -10.59
C PRO A 8 56.72 8.61 -11.91
N VAL A 9 56.20 9.84 -11.97
CA VAL A 9 56.04 10.58 -13.24
C VAL A 9 56.25 12.09 -13.02
N ALA A 10 57.47 12.52 -13.36
CA ALA A 10 57.81 13.58 -14.32
C ALA A 10 56.91 14.83 -14.51
N VAL A 11 57.55 15.99 -14.28
CA VAL A 11 57.66 17.18 -15.15
C VAL A 11 56.60 18.29 -15.04
N LEU A 12 56.92 19.23 -14.14
CA LEU A 12 57.12 20.68 -14.36
C LEU A 12 56.55 21.32 -15.64
N ARG A 13 55.67 22.32 -15.46
CA ARG A 13 55.82 23.64 -16.10
C ARG A 13 55.34 24.78 -15.19
N ARG A 14 56.24 25.77 -15.08
CA ARG A 14 56.18 27.05 -14.36
C ARG A 14 54.92 27.88 -14.65
N ALA A 15 54.43 28.60 -13.63
CA ALA A 15 54.49 30.08 -13.62
C ALA A 15 54.17 30.64 -12.22
N GLU A 16 55.11 31.40 -11.67
CA GLU A 16 54.93 32.23 -10.47
C GLU A 16 53.95 33.38 -10.73
N ARG A 17 53.19 33.77 -9.70
CA ARG A 17 53.17 35.16 -9.19
C ARG A 17 52.34 35.33 -7.90
N LYS A 18 53.08 35.73 -6.86
CA LYS A 18 52.76 36.78 -5.86
C LYS A 18 51.65 36.52 -4.83
N TYR A 19 52.12 36.19 -3.63
CA TYR A 19 51.50 36.55 -2.35
C TYR A 19 51.39 38.06 -2.21
N LEU A 20 50.19 38.58 -1.92
CA LEU A 20 49.98 39.85 -1.21
C LEU A 20 48.54 39.93 -0.70
N GLY A 21 48.37 40.23 0.58
CA GLY A 21 47.11 40.77 1.11
C GLY A 21 46.36 39.88 2.08
N LEU A 22 46.82 39.87 3.33
CA LEU A 22 46.04 39.55 4.52
C LEU A 22 44.80 40.46 4.57
N GLN A 23 43.60 39.91 4.39
CA GLN A 23 42.32 40.56 4.71
C GLN A 23 41.56 39.61 5.64
N ILE A 24 41.63 39.88 6.94
CA ILE A 24 40.74 39.29 7.93
C ILE A 24 39.38 39.95 7.73
N ALA A 25 38.52 39.33 6.93
CA ALA A 25 37.11 39.68 6.90
C ALA A 25 36.46 39.11 8.17
N VAL A 26 36.21 39.97 9.15
CA VAL A 26 35.27 39.68 10.24
C VAL A 26 33.89 39.66 9.59
N LEU A 27 33.51 38.50 9.05
CA LEU A 27 32.13 38.18 8.72
C LEU A 27 31.38 38.11 10.04
N ALA A 28 30.75 39.23 10.42
CA ALA A 28 29.71 39.26 11.41
C ALA A 28 28.63 38.28 10.95
N THR A 29 28.72 37.05 11.47
CA THR A 29 27.68 36.05 11.28
C THR A 29 26.50 36.58 12.05
N THR A 30 25.58 37.23 11.34
CA THR A 30 24.22 37.40 11.83
C THR A 30 23.70 35.98 12.02
N LEU A 31 23.78 35.49 13.26
CA LEU A 31 22.90 34.46 13.74
C LEU A 31 21.49 34.99 13.47
N ALA A 32 20.93 34.61 12.32
CA ALA A 32 19.50 34.56 12.17
C ALA A 32 19.04 33.60 13.25
N LEU A 33 18.67 34.15 14.41
CA LEU A 33 17.77 33.50 15.34
C LEU A 33 16.60 33.09 14.44
N ALA A 34 16.56 31.81 14.05
CA ALA A 34 15.37 31.21 13.50
C ALA A 34 14.30 31.51 14.54
N GLY A 35 13.47 32.51 14.24
CA GLY A 35 12.48 33.01 15.16
C GLY A 35 11.70 31.81 15.65
N CYS A 36 11.56 31.68 16.96
CA CYS A 36 10.75 30.63 17.57
C CYS A 36 9.30 30.82 17.11
N SER A 37 8.94 30.35 15.92
CA SER A 37 7.60 30.52 15.37
C SER A 37 6.62 29.94 16.38
N SER A 38 5.66 30.76 16.80
CA SER A 38 4.67 30.43 17.84
C SER A 38 3.57 29.51 17.32
N GLN A 39 3.57 29.24 16.02
CA GLN A 39 2.63 28.38 15.32
C GLN A 39 3.34 27.61 14.21
N PRO A 40 2.86 26.41 13.83
CA PRO A 40 3.38 25.66 12.70
C PRO A 40 3.10 26.39 11.39
N GLU A 41 4.09 26.37 10.50
CA GLU A 41 4.02 26.89 9.14
C GLU A 41 3.77 25.76 8.13
N THR A 42 3.44 26.12 6.90
CA THR A 42 3.26 25.14 5.81
C THR A 42 4.52 24.29 5.60
N ALA A 43 5.71 24.86 5.81
CA ALA A 43 6.98 24.13 5.68
C ALA A 43 7.13 23.01 6.72
N ASP A 44 6.65 23.23 7.96
CA ASP A 44 6.66 22.21 9.01
C ASP A 44 5.76 21.02 8.61
N ILE A 45 4.55 21.32 8.12
CA ILE A 45 3.61 20.30 7.62
C ILE A 45 4.22 19.54 6.45
N GLN A 46 4.79 20.25 5.48
CA GLN A 46 5.39 19.64 4.29
C GLN A 46 6.52 18.67 4.65
N LYS A 47 7.36 19.02 5.62
CA LYS A 47 8.46 18.18 6.08
C LYS A 47 7.96 16.83 6.60
N ASP A 48 6.97 16.83 7.49
CA ASP A 48 6.43 15.60 8.05
C ASP A 48 5.60 14.80 7.04
N LEU A 49 4.87 15.48 6.14
CA LEU A 49 4.15 14.80 5.07
C LEU A 49 5.09 14.11 4.08
N ALA A 50 6.28 14.66 3.83
CA ALA A 50 7.25 14.03 2.93
C ALA A 50 7.70 12.66 3.44
N GLU A 51 7.82 12.49 4.76
CA GLU A 51 8.09 11.20 5.39
C GLU A 51 6.87 10.26 5.31
N ALA A 52 5.68 10.77 5.64
CA ALA A 52 4.45 9.97 5.60
C ALA A 52 4.11 9.47 4.19
N TYR A 53 4.48 10.21 3.15
CA TYR A 53 4.24 9.88 1.74
C TYR A 53 5.50 9.39 1.01
N ALA A 54 6.56 9.00 1.73
CA ALA A 54 7.79 8.51 1.13
C ALA A 54 7.50 7.32 0.18
N CYS A 55 7.55 7.59 -1.12
CA CYS A 55 7.40 6.57 -2.14
C CYS A 55 8.12 6.95 -3.45
N PRO A 56 8.86 6.01 -4.07
CA PRO A 56 9.58 6.27 -5.33
C PRO A 56 8.71 6.70 -6.51
N ILE A 57 7.43 6.33 -6.54
CA ILE A 57 6.50 6.59 -7.66
C ILE A 57 5.49 7.71 -7.40
N LEU A 58 5.55 8.35 -6.22
CA LEU A 58 4.67 9.47 -5.88
C LEU A 58 5.45 10.76 -5.63
N ASP A 59 4.82 11.88 -5.95
CA ASP A 59 5.25 13.23 -5.59
C ASP A 59 4.23 13.89 -4.66
N LEU A 60 4.74 14.53 -3.61
CA LEU A 60 4.00 15.42 -2.73
C LEU A 60 4.14 16.87 -3.25
N SER A 61 3.03 17.53 -3.53
CA SER A 61 3.00 18.93 -3.96
C SER A 61 1.86 19.70 -3.30
N ASP A 62 1.82 21.02 -3.53
CA ASP A 62 0.72 21.91 -3.14
C ASP A 62 0.33 21.84 -1.66
N VAL A 63 1.31 21.56 -0.79
CA VAL A 63 1.08 21.55 0.65
C VAL A 63 0.72 22.96 1.11
N LYS A 64 -0.40 23.08 1.81
CA LYS A 64 -0.89 24.36 2.30
C LYS A 64 -1.59 24.19 3.64
N LYS A 65 -1.12 24.89 4.66
CA LYS A 65 -1.90 25.13 5.88
C LYS A 65 -3.12 25.99 5.51
N VAL A 66 -4.30 25.47 5.80
CA VAL A 66 -5.59 26.14 5.52
C VAL A 66 -6.09 26.87 6.76
N ASP A 67 -5.97 26.25 7.93
CA ASP A 67 -6.41 26.81 9.20
C ASP A 67 -5.60 26.22 10.36
N GLY A 68 -5.76 26.78 11.55
CA GLY A 68 -5.39 26.11 12.77
C GLY A 68 -5.37 27.01 13.99
N ALA A 69 -5.45 26.39 15.16
CA ALA A 69 -5.56 27.07 16.43
C ALA A 69 -4.67 26.42 17.51
N ALA A 70 -4.21 27.23 18.45
CA ALA A 70 -3.53 26.73 19.64
C ALA A 70 -4.52 25.92 20.50
N ASN A 71 -4.09 24.74 20.94
CA ASN A 71 -4.85 23.84 21.82
C ASN A 71 -3.93 23.33 22.93
N GLY A 72 -3.82 24.11 24.00
CA GLY A 72 -2.92 23.82 25.12
C GLY A 72 -1.45 23.80 24.68
N LYS A 73 -0.78 22.66 24.86
CA LYS A 73 0.64 22.47 24.44
C LYS A 73 0.79 22.12 22.96
N PHE A 74 -0.32 21.99 22.24
CA PHE A 74 -0.34 21.59 20.86
C PHE A 74 -0.95 22.69 19.98
N TYR A 75 -0.84 22.49 18.67
CA TYR A 75 -1.48 23.32 17.67
C TYR A 75 -2.25 22.42 16.71
N ASP A 76 -3.57 22.57 16.67
CA ASP A 76 -4.40 21.83 15.71
C ASP A 76 -4.32 22.54 14.36
N VAL A 77 -4.08 21.79 13.29
CA VAL A 77 -3.93 22.30 11.92
C VAL A 77 -4.87 21.59 10.97
N ALA A 78 -5.47 22.36 10.06
CA ALA A 78 -6.13 21.86 8.87
C ALA A 78 -5.29 22.25 7.65
N PHE A 79 -5.11 21.33 6.72
CA PHE A 79 -4.23 21.53 5.57
C PHE A 79 -4.71 20.77 4.34
N THR A 80 -4.15 21.12 3.20
CA THR A 80 -4.35 20.41 1.92
C THR A 80 -3.02 20.09 1.29
N HIS A 81 -2.99 19.03 0.49
CA HIS A 81 -1.85 18.69 -0.35
C HIS A 81 -2.31 17.87 -1.56
N THR A 82 -1.43 17.71 -2.54
CA THR A 82 -1.65 16.87 -3.71
C THR A 82 -0.64 15.72 -3.69
N MET A 83 -1.12 14.50 -3.91
CA MET A 83 -0.27 13.33 -4.17
C MET A 83 -0.39 12.95 -5.64
N SER A 84 0.71 13.01 -6.39
CA SER A 84 0.74 12.79 -7.84
C SER A 84 1.58 11.57 -8.20
N ILE A 85 1.25 10.92 -9.32
CA ILE A 85 2.05 9.83 -9.89
C ILE A 85 3.21 10.44 -10.69
N LYS A 86 4.43 10.02 -10.36
CA LYS A 86 5.64 10.39 -11.11
C LYS A 86 5.57 9.89 -12.54
N GLY A 87 5.99 10.72 -13.50
CA GLY A 87 6.02 10.35 -14.92
C GLY A 87 4.69 10.54 -15.66
N GLY A 88 3.69 11.17 -15.05
CA GLY A 88 2.49 11.65 -15.74
C GLY A 88 1.50 10.56 -16.18
N ALA A 89 0.61 10.93 -17.10
CA ALA A 89 -0.57 10.14 -17.46
C ALA A 89 -0.23 8.77 -18.08
N ASP A 90 0.74 8.70 -18.97
CA ASP A 90 1.14 7.44 -19.61
C ASP A 90 1.78 6.46 -18.61
N THR A 91 2.58 6.98 -17.68
CA THR A 91 3.18 6.17 -16.61
C THR A 91 2.10 5.63 -15.67
N ALA A 92 1.15 6.49 -15.29
CA ALA A 92 -0.02 6.09 -14.51
C ALA A 92 -0.86 5.03 -15.24
N ALA A 93 -1.11 5.20 -16.54
CA ALA A 93 -1.88 4.27 -17.35
C ALA A 93 -1.22 2.90 -17.38
N LYS A 94 0.09 2.85 -17.64
CA LYS A 94 0.86 1.61 -17.62
C LYS A 94 0.84 0.93 -16.26
N LEU A 95 1.09 1.69 -15.19
CA LEU A 95 1.07 1.20 -13.81
C LEU A 95 -0.26 0.53 -13.48
N PHE A 96 -1.38 1.24 -13.67
CA PHE A 96 -2.68 0.72 -13.30
C PHE A 96 -3.12 -0.43 -14.20
N ALA A 97 -2.96 -0.35 -15.52
CA ALA A 97 -3.31 -1.48 -16.38
C ALA A 97 -2.51 -2.75 -16.04
N GLU A 98 -1.22 -2.62 -15.75
CA GLU A 98 -0.39 -3.77 -15.36
C GLU A 98 -0.83 -4.33 -14.00
N TRP A 99 -1.09 -3.46 -13.03
CA TRP A 99 -1.55 -3.89 -11.71
C TRP A 99 -2.91 -4.59 -11.79
N SER A 100 -3.87 -4.01 -12.51
CA SER A 100 -5.20 -4.61 -12.71
C SER A 100 -5.12 -5.95 -13.41
N HIS A 101 -4.23 -6.08 -14.41
CA HIS A 101 -3.97 -7.33 -15.09
C HIS A 101 -3.41 -8.41 -14.15
N LEU A 102 -2.33 -8.10 -13.42
CA LEU A 102 -1.70 -9.04 -12.48
C LEU A 102 -2.65 -9.47 -11.36
N ALA A 103 -3.38 -8.50 -10.78
CA ALA A 103 -4.37 -8.79 -9.75
C ALA A 103 -5.52 -9.67 -10.27
N GLY A 104 -5.98 -9.42 -11.50
CA GLY A 104 -7.00 -10.24 -12.16
C GLY A 104 -6.56 -11.68 -12.42
N GLN A 105 -5.27 -11.93 -12.57
CA GLN A 105 -4.73 -13.28 -12.79
C GLN A 105 -4.48 -14.07 -11.48
N GLN A 106 -4.41 -13.41 -10.32
CA GLN A 106 -4.00 -14.09 -9.08
C GLN A 106 -4.96 -15.20 -8.66
N LEU A 107 -6.28 -14.94 -8.69
CA LEU A 107 -7.26 -15.94 -8.29
C LEU A 107 -7.28 -17.14 -9.25
N PRO A 108 -7.35 -16.95 -10.58
CA PRO A 108 -7.21 -18.06 -11.53
C PRO A 108 -5.92 -18.88 -11.34
N ALA A 109 -4.79 -18.22 -11.09
CA ALA A 109 -3.52 -18.91 -10.87
C ALA A 109 -3.51 -19.73 -9.57
N LYS A 110 -4.13 -19.23 -8.50
CA LYS A 110 -4.30 -19.98 -7.24
C LYS A 110 -5.21 -21.20 -7.43
N MET A 111 -6.33 -21.04 -8.13
CA MET A 111 -7.22 -22.17 -8.43
C MET A 111 -6.53 -23.22 -9.29
N ALA A 112 -5.70 -22.81 -10.26
CA ALA A 112 -4.92 -23.74 -11.08
C ALA A 112 -3.90 -24.52 -10.24
N LEU A 113 -3.27 -23.88 -9.25
CA LEU A 113 -2.38 -24.57 -8.29
C LEU A 113 -3.16 -25.60 -7.46
N GLU A 114 -4.30 -25.22 -6.90
CA GLU A 114 -5.15 -26.13 -6.11
C GLU A 114 -5.61 -27.35 -6.93
N GLN A 115 -5.99 -27.14 -8.20
CA GLN A 115 -6.32 -28.21 -9.13
C GLN A 115 -5.12 -29.12 -9.41
N ALA A 116 -3.93 -28.54 -9.65
CA ALA A 116 -2.71 -29.32 -9.86
C ALA A 116 -2.37 -30.17 -8.63
N GLN A 117 -2.54 -29.61 -7.43
CA GLN A 117 -2.35 -30.31 -6.16
C GLN A 117 -3.32 -31.49 -5.99
N ALA A 118 -4.60 -31.31 -6.35
CA ALA A 118 -5.61 -32.37 -6.30
C ALA A 118 -5.27 -33.57 -7.20
N THR A 119 -4.58 -33.33 -8.32
CA THR A 119 -4.16 -34.40 -9.24
C THR A 119 -2.83 -35.08 -8.86
N GLY A 120 -2.10 -34.54 -7.87
CA GLY A 120 -0.75 -35.01 -7.53
C GLY A 120 0.29 -34.80 -8.64
N ASN A 121 -0.02 -34.01 -9.67
CA ASN A 121 0.89 -33.74 -10.78
C ASN A 121 1.97 -32.73 -10.38
N VAL A 122 3.12 -33.23 -9.91
CA VAL A 122 4.25 -32.43 -9.42
C VAL A 122 4.74 -31.39 -10.44
N ALA A 123 4.74 -31.73 -11.74
CA ALA A 123 5.16 -30.80 -12.78
C ALA A 123 4.18 -29.62 -12.92
N ALA A 124 2.88 -29.89 -12.90
CA ALA A 124 1.84 -28.86 -12.96
C ALA A 124 1.85 -27.98 -11.69
N ILE A 125 2.09 -28.57 -10.52
CA ILE A 125 2.24 -27.83 -9.25
C ILE A 125 3.42 -26.86 -9.35
N THR A 126 4.59 -27.36 -9.74
CA THR A 126 5.81 -26.55 -9.88
C THR A 126 5.59 -25.39 -10.85
N GLN A 127 4.92 -25.64 -11.98
CA GLN A 127 4.61 -24.60 -12.96
C GLN A 127 3.66 -23.53 -12.40
N ALA A 128 2.61 -23.94 -11.69
CA ALA A 128 1.64 -23.02 -11.10
C ALA A 128 2.26 -22.16 -9.98
N GLU A 129 3.12 -22.75 -9.14
CA GLU A 129 3.88 -22.02 -8.11
C GLU A 129 4.84 -21.00 -8.74
N GLN A 130 5.59 -21.40 -9.77
CA GLN A 130 6.48 -20.49 -10.50
C GLN A 130 5.71 -19.30 -11.10
N ARG A 131 4.52 -19.54 -11.64
CA ARG A 131 3.66 -18.48 -12.17
C ARG A 131 3.21 -17.51 -11.07
N LEU A 132 2.74 -18.02 -9.93
CA LEU A 132 2.34 -17.19 -8.79
C LEU A 132 3.51 -16.36 -8.28
N ASN A 133 4.68 -16.98 -8.09
CA ASN A 133 5.89 -16.30 -7.63
C ASN A 133 6.34 -15.20 -8.60
N ALA A 134 6.26 -15.45 -9.92
CA ALA A 134 6.59 -14.45 -10.93
C ALA A 134 5.62 -13.25 -10.90
N MET A 135 4.33 -13.51 -10.71
CA MET A 135 3.32 -12.46 -10.58
C MET A 135 3.50 -11.65 -9.31
N ASP A 136 3.77 -12.30 -8.18
CA ASP A 136 4.00 -11.64 -6.88
C ASP A 136 5.27 -10.78 -6.92
N ALA A 137 6.36 -11.30 -7.48
CA ALA A 137 7.59 -10.53 -7.69
C ALA A 137 7.33 -9.30 -8.57
N ARG A 138 6.49 -9.43 -9.60
CA ARG A 138 6.15 -8.31 -10.48
C ARG A 138 5.27 -7.27 -9.77
N LEU A 139 4.30 -7.70 -8.97
CA LEU A 139 3.47 -6.81 -8.15
C LEU A 139 4.31 -5.99 -7.19
N VAL A 140 5.27 -6.60 -6.50
CA VAL A 140 6.23 -5.89 -5.63
C VAL A 140 7.04 -4.86 -6.41
N GLN A 141 7.50 -5.20 -7.62
CA GLN A 141 8.29 -4.29 -8.44
C GLN A 141 7.51 -3.05 -8.90
N ILE A 142 6.23 -3.21 -9.25
CA ILE A 142 5.41 -2.08 -9.71
C ILE A 142 4.84 -1.24 -8.55
N MET A 143 4.89 -1.76 -7.32
CA MET A 143 4.39 -1.11 -6.11
C MET A 143 5.45 -0.96 -5.02
N PRO A 144 6.39 -0.01 -5.16
CA PRO A 144 7.48 0.20 -4.20
C PRO A 144 7.09 1.10 -3.01
N CYS A 145 5.81 1.47 -2.85
CA CYS A 145 5.39 2.28 -1.70
C CYS A 145 5.17 1.40 -0.49
N GLU A 146 5.82 1.75 0.63
CA GLU A 146 5.69 1.00 1.89
C GLU A 146 4.86 1.75 2.93
N THR A 147 4.82 3.08 2.86
CA THR A 147 4.05 3.86 3.82
C THR A 147 2.56 3.68 3.59
N LEU A 148 1.81 3.53 4.68
CA LEU A 148 0.37 3.28 4.64
C LEU A 148 -0.38 4.35 3.83
N GLU A 149 0.02 5.61 3.98
CA GLU A 149 -0.63 6.71 3.26
C GLU A 149 -0.32 6.70 1.77
N ALA A 150 0.93 6.45 1.36
CA ALA A 150 1.27 6.32 -0.04
C ALA A 150 0.49 5.17 -0.71
N VAL A 151 0.44 4.00 -0.05
CA VAL A 151 -0.32 2.83 -0.52
C VAL A 151 -1.81 3.15 -0.63
N THR A 152 -2.39 3.80 0.38
CA THR A 152 -3.81 4.16 0.40
C THR A 152 -4.17 5.09 -0.77
N ARG A 153 -3.36 6.13 -1.04
CA ARG A 153 -3.64 7.05 -2.16
C ARG A 153 -3.52 6.34 -3.51
N LEU A 154 -2.55 5.44 -3.66
CA LEU A 154 -2.42 4.64 -4.88
C LEU A 154 -3.58 3.69 -5.10
N GLN A 155 -4.07 3.03 -4.04
CA GLN A 155 -5.24 2.16 -4.14
C GLN A 155 -6.51 2.93 -4.51
N ILE A 156 -6.68 4.16 -4.00
CA ILE A 156 -7.80 5.04 -4.38
C ILE A 156 -7.74 5.41 -5.86
N MET A 157 -6.57 5.80 -6.37
CA MET A 157 -6.39 6.05 -7.80
C MET A 157 -6.60 4.78 -8.62
N ARG A 158 -6.08 3.63 -8.18
CA ARG A 158 -6.29 2.35 -8.86
C ARG A 158 -7.77 1.98 -8.95
N ALA A 159 -8.52 2.12 -7.87
CA ALA A 159 -9.96 1.83 -7.88
C ALA A 159 -10.67 2.67 -8.96
N LYS A 160 -10.29 3.95 -9.09
CA LYS A 160 -10.79 4.81 -10.15
C LYS A 160 -10.37 4.35 -11.55
N ALA A 161 -9.11 3.93 -11.71
CA ALA A 161 -8.62 3.38 -12.97
C ALA A 161 -9.37 2.10 -13.38
N ASP A 162 -9.63 1.20 -12.42
CA ASP A 162 -10.35 -0.06 -12.63
C ASP A 162 -11.79 0.16 -13.12
N GLU A 163 -12.48 1.20 -12.62
CA GLU A 163 -13.78 1.62 -13.16
C GLU A 163 -13.67 1.96 -14.65
N THR A 164 -12.66 2.76 -15.04
CA THR A 164 -12.52 3.21 -16.42
C THR A 164 -12.02 2.11 -17.37
N ILE A 165 -11.19 1.18 -16.88
CA ILE A 165 -10.73 0.03 -17.66
C ILE A 165 -11.92 -0.89 -17.99
N LYS A 166 -12.85 -1.11 -17.04
CA LYS A 166 -14.04 -1.96 -17.24
C LYS A 166 -15.01 -1.42 -18.29
N THR A 167 -15.09 -0.09 -18.47
CA THR A 167 -16.02 0.53 -19.43
C THR A 167 -15.50 0.53 -20.88
N GLY A 168 -14.23 0.19 -21.13
CA GLY A 168 -13.69 -0.03 -22.47
C GLY A 168 -13.57 1.22 -23.35
N GLN A 169 -13.52 2.43 -22.78
CA GLN A 169 -13.37 3.68 -23.56
C GLN A 169 -11.95 3.88 -24.09
N ASP A 170 -11.79 4.04 -25.41
CA ASP A 170 -10.50 4.17 -26.13
C ASP A 170 -9.75 5.50 -25.90
N THR A 171 -10.41 6.53 -25.36
CA THR A 171 -9.76 7.76 -24.84
C THR A 171 -10.01 7.84 -23.35
N THR A 172 -9.07 7.29 -22.57
CA THR A 172 -9.35 6.99 -21.17
C THR A 172 -8.85 8.09 -20.24
N SER A 173 -9.72 8.48 -19.30
CA SER A 173 -9.37 9.33 -18.17
C SER A 173 -8.61 8.49 -17.15
N VAL A 174 -7.32 8.77 -17.00
CA VAL A 174 -6.40 8.07 -16.10
C VAL A 174 -6.15 8.92 -14.86
N PRO A 175 -6.33 8.38 -13.65
CA PRO A 175 -6.04 9.13 -12.43
C PRO A 175 -4.55 9.38 -12.32
N ILE A 176 -4.16 10.65 -12.18
CA ILE A 176 -2.75 11.08 -12.11
C ILE A 176 -2.40 11.70 -10.77
N SER A 177 -3.38 12.21 -10.03
CA SER A 177 -3.16 12.73 -8.69
C SER A 177 -4.42 12.70 -7.83
N VAL A 178 -4.23 12.85 -6.53
CA VAL A 178 -5.31 12.97 -5.54
C VAL A 178 -5.05 14.23 -4.72
N LYS A 179 -6.03 15.13 -4.70
CA LYS A 179 -6.06 16.22 -3.73
C LYS A 179 -6.56 15.67 -2.41
N VAL A 180 -5.85 15.95 -1.34
CA VAL A 180 -6.09 15.42 0.00
C VAL A 180 -6.32 16.58 0.95
N ARG A 181 -7.29 16.42 1.84
CA ARG A 181 -7.47 17.28 3.02
C ARG A 181 -6.96 16.53 4.24
N GLY A 182 -6.16 17.21 5.06
CA GLY A 182 -5.61 16.70 6.29
C GLY A 182 -6.06 17.52 7.50
N GLN A 183 -6.24 16.86 8.63
CA GLN A 183 -6.39 17.47 9.94
C GLN A 183 -5.45 16.76 10.92
N GLY A 184 -4.62 17.52 11.62
CA GLY A 184 -3.63 16.95 12.52
C GLY A 184 -3.32 17.86 13.68
N ARG A 185 -2.61 17.32 14.66
CA ARG A 185 -2.14 18.06 15.83
C ARG A 185 -0.64 18.09 15.80
N MET A 186 -0.06 19.28 15.95
CA MET A 186 1.39 19.46 15.97
C MET A 186 1.87 19.84 17.37
N ALA A 187 3.03 19.33 17.75
CA ALA A 187 3.78 19.69 18.94
C ALA A 187 5.09 20.38 18.53
N LYS A 188 5.55 21.33 19.33
CA LYS A 188 6.82 22.01 19.12
C LYS A 188 7.95 21.22 19.79
N ALA A 189 8.94 20.78 19.01
CA ALA A 189 10.18 20.18 19.47
C ALA A 189 11.37 21.12 19.20
N GLU A 190 12.56 20.75 19.65
CA GLU A 190 13.80 21.50 19.35
C GLU A 190 14.06 21.63 17.84
N SER A 191 13.66 20.60 17.07
CA SER A 191 13.84 20.52 15.62
C SER A 191 12.77 21.22 14.79
N GLY A 192 11.78 21.85 15.44
CA GLY A 192 10.64 22.51 14.77
C GLY A 192 9.28 21.94 15.19
N TRP A 193 8.23 22.31 14.46
CA TRP A 193 6.91 21.75 14.67
C TRP A 193 6.78 20.39 13.98
N HIS A 194 6.25 19.42 14.70
CA HIS A 194 6.02 18.08 14.18
C HIS A 194 4.63 17.58 14.55
N PHE A 195 4.03 16.73 13.73
CA PHE A 195 2.80 16.04 14.08
C PHE A 195 3.00 15.18 15.32
N ALA A 196 2.17 15.39 16.33
CA ALA A 196 2.16 14.62 17.58
C ALA A 196 1.56 13.21 17.39
N GLY A 197 1.08 12.89 16.19
CA GLY A 197 0.49 11.63 15.79
C GLY A 197 0.03 11.72 14.33
N MET A 198 -0.34 10.58 13.75
CA MET A 198 -0.73 10.52 12.35
C MET A 198 -1.95 11.43 12.07
N PRO A 199 -1.88 12.35 11.10
CA PRO A 199 -3.02 13.18 10.73
C PRO A 199 -4.18 12.34 10.16
N ALA A 200 -5.40 12.85 10.32
CA ALA A 200 -6.56 12.31 9.62
C ALA A 200 -6.58 12.85 8.18
N PHE A 201 -6.63 11.95 7.20
CA PHE A 201 -6.66 12.29 5.78
C PHE A 201 -7.99 11.93 5.13
N SER A 202 -8.47 12.77 4.21
CA SER A 202 -9.63 12.51 3.37
C SER A 202 -9.35 12.89 1.92
N THR A 203 -9.86 12.07 0.98
CA THR A 203 -9.77 12.36 -0.45
C THR A 203 -10.72 13.51 -0.78
N ALA A 204 -10.19 14.60 -1.30
CA ALA A 204 -10.97 15.74 -1.75
C ALA A 204 -11.40 15.60 -3.21
N GLU A 205 -10.47 15.19 -4.08
CA GLU A 205 -10.68 15.08 -5.52
C GLU A 205 -9.65 14.11 -6.10
N ILE A 206 -10.08 13.27 -7.05
CA ILE A 206 -9.16 12.48 -7.89
C ILE A 206 -9.05 13.21 -9.22
N VAL A 207 -7.84 13.68 -9.53
CA VAL A 207 -7.55 14.39 -10.78
C VAL A 207 -7.12 13.38 -11.83
N THR A 208 -7.71 13.51 -13.01
CA THR A 208 -7.45 12.60 -14.13
C THR A 208 -6.90 13.35 -15.33
N ALA A 209 -6.09 12.68 -16.14
CA ALA A 209 -5.61 13.17 -17.43
C ALA A 209 -5.85 12.14 -18.53
N PRO A 210 -5.97 12.57 -19.80
CA PRO A 210 -6.11 11.64 -20.91
C PRO A 210 -4.83 10.82 -21.10
N ALA A 211 -4.97 9.49 -21.15
CA ALA A 211 -3.93 8.57 -21.59
C ALA A 211 -4.55 7.24 -22.05
N THR A 212 -3.77 6.45 -22.79
CA THR A 212 -4.22 5.16 -23.31
C THR A 212 -3.73 4.04 -22.40
N TYR A 213 -4.66 3.26 -21.84
CA TYR A 213 -4.28 2.05 -21.10
C TYR A 213 -3.71 0.99 -22.05
N PRO A 214 -2.51 0.47 -21.80
CA PRO A 214 -1.98 -0.65 -22.58
C PRO A 214 -2.88 -1.88 -22.39
N ARG A 215 -3.18 -2.56 -23.49
CA ARG A 215 -3.90 -3.83 -23.47
C ARG A 215 -2.93 -4.94 -23.13
N PHE A 216 -3.14 -5.59 -21.99
CA PHE A 216 -2.49 -6.86 -21.68
C PHE A 216 -3.33 -7.99 -22.27
N ALA A 217 -2.68 -9.01 -22.84
CA ALA A 217 -3.37 -10.16 -23.39
C ALA A 217 -4.27 -10.78 -22.30
N ALA A 218 -5.56 -10.95 -22.58
CA ALA A 218 -6.42 -11.72 -21.70
C ALA A 218 -5.82 -13.12 -21.54
N PRO A 219 -5.93 -13.76 -20.36
CA PRO A 219 -5.46 -15.12 -20.19
C PRO A 219 -6.18 -16.01 -21.20
N SER A 220 -5.45 -16.47 -22.21
CA SER A 220 -5.91 -17.48 -23.16
C SER A 220 -5.90 -18.83 -22.46
N THR A 221 -6.95 -19.10 -21.70
CA THR A 221 -7.35 -20.47 -21.41
C THR A 221 -8.56 -20.76 -22.29
N PRO A 222 -8.45 -21.63 -23.29
CA PRO A 222 -9.60 -22.35 -23.77
C PRO A 222 -10.13 -23.10 -22.54
N ILE A 223 -11.29 -22.68 -22.02
CA ILE A 223 -12.14 -23.60 -21.29
C ILE A 223 -12.58 -24.57 -22.38
N ALA A 224 -11.84 -25.66 -22.54
CA ALA A 224 -12.32 -26.81 -23.27
C ALA A 224 -13.57 -27.27 -22.52
N ALA A 225 -14.73 -26.89 -23.06
CA ALA A 225 -15.97 -27.56 -22.78
C ALA A 225 -15.82 -29.00 -23.27
N ALA A 226 -15.54 -29.90 -22.35
CA ALA A 226 -15.64 -31.34 -22.49
C ALA A 226 -15.94 -31.86 -21.08
N ASP A 227 -16.92 -32.69 -20.81
CA ASP A 227 -18.05 -33.19 -21.55
C ASP A 227 -19.08 -33.60 -20.47
N THR A 228 -20.34 -33.62 -20.85
CA THR A 228 -21.47 -34.35 -20.23
C THR A 228 -21.24 -35.06 -18.90
N VAL A 229 -21.96 -34.61 -17.86
CA VAL A 229 -22.21 -35.40 -16.64
C VAL A 229 -23.19 -36.53 -16.97
N PRO A 230 -22.86 -37.82 -16.79
CA PRO A 230 -23.85 -38.86 -16.64
C PRO A 230 -24.24 -38.98 -15.17
N THR A 231 -25.52 -38.78 -14.91
CA THR A 231 -26.24 -39.25 -13.72
C THR A 231 -26.06 -40.76 -13.56
N GLU A 232 -25.52 -41.25 -12.43
CA GLU A 232 -26.16 -42.30 -11.63
C GLU A 232 -25.46 -42.64 -10.30
N ALA A 233 -26.33 -42.88 -9.31
CA ALA A 233 -26.29 -43.90 -8.26
C ALA A 233 -25.25 -43.85 -7.11
N ALA A 234 -25.83 -43.52 -5.95
CA ALA A 234 -25.56 -44.03 -4.61
C ALA A 234 -24.60 -45.24 -4.49
N GLY A 235 -23.53 -45.03 -3.71
CA GLY A 235 -22.72 -46.09 -3.12
C GLY A 235 -22.28 -45.65 -1.73
N SER A 236 -22.90 -46.23 -0.70
CA SER A 236 -22.56 -46.03 0.71
C SER A 236 -21.18 -46.62 1.01
N GLY A 237 -20.18 -45.76 1.20
CA GLY A 237 -18.83 -46.12 1.62
C GLY A 237 -18.41 -45.26 2.79
N SER A 238 -18.51 -45.80 4.00
CA SER A 238 -18.02 -45.20 5.23
C SER A 238 -16.50 -45.14 5.24
N VAL A 239 -15.94 -43.94 5.10
CA VAL A 239 -14.52 -43.66 5.40
C VAL A 239 -14.48 -42.74 6.61
N THR A 240 -14.04 -43.29 7.74
CA THR A 240 -13.60 -42.53 8.91
C THR A 240 -12.39 -41.67 8.56
N PRO A 241 -12.41 -40.35 8.75
CA PRO A 241 -11.21 -39.53 8.64
C PRO A 241 -10.38 -39.65 9.91
N SER A 242 -9.11 -40.01 9.73
CA SER A 242 -8.04 -39.87 10.72
C SER A 242 -7.76 -38.38 10.93
N ALA A 243 -7.63 -37.98 12.19
CA ALA A 243 -7.54 -36.60 12.62
C ALA A 243 -6.17 -35.96 12.28
N GLU A 244 -6.18 -35.02 11.33
CA GLU A 244 -5.20 -33.94 11.25
C GLU A 244 -5.88 -32.64 11.72
N ALA A 245 -5.14 -31.84 12.48
CA ALA A 245 -5.66 -30.74 13.30
C ALA A 245 -6.51 -29.74 12.49
N ILE A 246 -7.81 -29.77 12.76
CA ILE A 246 -8.81 -28.85 12.23
C ILE A 246 -8.45 -27.44 12.71
N ALA A 247 -7.96 -26.59 11.81
CA ALA A 247 -8.05 -25.15 11.99
C ALA A 247 -9.52 -24.81 12.24
N PRO A 248 -9.86 -23.97 13.24
CA PRO A 248 -11.23 -23.84 13.70
C PRO A 248 -12.18 -23.57 12.52
N ALA A 249 -13.18 -24.44 12.37
CA ALA A 249 -14.15 -24.43 11.28
C ALA A 249 -15.20 -23.33 11.48
N GLY A 250 -14.76 -22.09 11.68
CA GLY A 250 -15.62 -20.97 11.99
C GLY A 250 -14.87 -19.64 12.03
N PRO A 251 -15.60 -18.53 12.14
CA PRO A 251 -14.98 -17.22 12.25
C PRO A 251 -14.19 -17.08 13.55
N SER A 252 -13.40 -16.02 13.65
CA SER A 252 -12.55 -15.70 14.80
C SER A 252 -13.31 -15.31 16.08
N PHE A 253 -14.65 -15.31 16.02
CA PHE A 253 -15.55 -14.92 17.11
C PHE A 253 -16.71 -15.91 17.26
N ASP A 254 -17.36 -15.86 18.41
CA ASP A 254 -18.53 -16.68 18.74
C ASP A 254 -19.77 -16.16 18.03
N CYS A 255 -20.32 -16.96 17.11
CA CYS A 255 -21.51 -16.60 16.34
C CYS A 255 -22.76 -16.37 17.18
N THR A 256 -22.84 -16.92 18.39
CA THR A 256 -23.95 -16.64 19.31
C THR A 256 -23.92 -15.20 19.86
N LYS A 257 -22.77 -14.53 19.76
CA LYS A 257 -22.55 -13.14 20.20
C LYS A 257 -22.53 -12.15 19.04
N ALA A 258 -22.80 -12.59 17.82
CA ALA A 258 -22.82 -11.74 16.63
C ALA A 258 -23.85 -10.61 16.79
N SER A 259 -23.38 -9.37 16.74
CA SER A 259 -24.16 -8.17 17.00
C SER A 259 -24.38 -7.32 15.76
N THR A 260 -23.44 -7.34 14.81
CA THR A 260 -23.52 -6.57 13.57
C THR A 260 -24.12 -7.39 12.42
N VAL A 261 -24.64 -6.71 11.39
CA VAL A 261 -25.14 -7.37 10.16
C VAL A 261 -24.02 -8.17 9.49
N VAL A 262 -22.80 -7.62 9.50
CA VAL A 262 -21.62 -8.27 8.92
C VAL A 262 -21.20 -9.50 9.72
N GLU A 263 -21.21 -9.44 11.06
CA GLU A 263 -20.92 -10.61 11.90
C GLU A 263 -21.90 -11.75 11.64
N LYS A 264 -23.19 -11.45 11.44
CA LYS A 264 -24.19 -12.45 11.06
C LYS A 264 -23.92 -13.02 9.67
N MET A 265 -23.57 -12.20 8.67
CA MET A 265 -23.19 -12.67 7.33
C MET A 265 -22.00 -13.63 7.38
N ILE A 266 -20.96 -13.27 8.16
CA ILE A 266 -19.77 -14.09 8.37
C ILE A 266 -20.15 -15.45 8.97
N CYS A 267 -21.01 -15.46 9.98
CA CYS A 267 -21.46 -16.68 10.65
C CYS A 267 -22.26 -17.63 9.74
N THR A 268 -22.95 -17.10 8.72
CA THR A 268 -23.74 -17.90 7.78
C THR A 268 -22.98 -18.31 6.52
N SER A 269 -21.76 -17.81 6.31
CA SER A 269 -20.97 -18.06 5.10
C SER A 269 -19.61 -18.70 5.45
N PRO A 270 -19.39 -19.99 5.11
CA PRO A 270 -18.11 -20.66 5.36
C PRO A 270 -16.90 -19.92 4.74
N ALA A 271 -17.09 -19.33 3.55
CA ALA A 271 -16.03 -18.57 2.87
C ALA A 271 -15.66 -17.29 3.65
N LEU A 272 -16.66 -16.55 4.13
CA LEU A 272 -16.41 -15.34 4.94
C LEU A 272 -15.85 -15.68 6.32
N ALA A 273 -16.28 -16.78 6.93
CA ALA A 273 -15.72 -17.28 8.17
C ALA A 273 -14.23 -17.62 8.03
N ALA A 274 -13.86 -18.30 6.95
CA ALA A 274 -12.46 -18.60 6.64
C ALA A 274 -11.64 -17.31 6.41
N ALA A 275 -12.18 -16.35 5.65
CA ALA A 275 -11.52 -15.07 5.41
C ALA A 275 -11.30 -14.24 6.70
N ASP A 276 -12.29 -14.23 7.59
CA ASP A 276 -12.19 -13.60 8.92
C ASP A 276 -11.10 -14.26 9.77
N ALA A 277 -11.09 -15.60 9.84
CA ALA A 277 -10.07 -16.36 10.56
C ALA A 277 -8.65 -16.10 10.03
N GLN A 278 -8.47 -16.10 8.70
CA GLN A 278 -7.20 -15.77 8.05
C GLN A 278 -6.75 -14.34 8.38
N THR A 279 -7.67 -13.38 8.32
CA THR A 279 -7.36 -11.97 8.61
C THR A 279 -6.91 -11.79 10.05
N VAL A 280 -7.57 -12.46 11.01
CA VAL A 280 -7.16 -12.43 12.41
C VAL A 280 -5.81 -13.12 12.64
N ALA A 281 -5.52 -14.21 11.93
CA ALA A 281 -4.20 -14.85 12.00
C ALA A 281 -3.09 -13.91 11.51
N ALA A 282 -3.28 -13.26 10.34
CA ALA A 282 -2.33 -12.28 9.81
C ALA A 282 -2.15 -11.08 10.74
N TYR A 283 -3.26 -10.57 11.30
CA TYR A 283 -3.23 -9.50 12.30
C TYR A 283 -2.39 -9.87 13.53
N LYS A 284 -2.58 -11.08 14.07
CA LYS A 284 -1.80 -11.57 15.22
C LYS A 284 -0.31 -11.68 14.89
N ALA A 285 0.02 -12.18 13.69
CA ALA A 285 1.40 -12.26 13.23
C ALA A 285 2.05 -10.88 13.15
N LYS A 286 1.39 -9.91 12.49
CA LYS A 286 1.89 -8.53 12.38
C LYS A 286 2.01 -7.84 13.73
N LEU A 287 1.05 -8.05 14.63
CA LEU A 287 1.08 -7.53 16.00
C LEU A 287 2.30 -8.07 16.78
N SER A 288 2.63 -9.34 16.62
CA SER A 288 3.77 -9.97 17.31
C SER A 288 5.14 -9.52 16.79
N ALA A 289 5.22 -9.09 15.53
CA ALA A 289 6.45 -8.65 14.88
C ALA A 289 6.69 -7.13 14.95
N SER A 290 5.73 -6.36 15.44
CA SER A 290 5.77 -4.89 15.38
C SER A 290 6.46 -4.25 16.57
N SER A 291 7.20 -3.17 16.31
CA SER A 291 7.70 -2.24 17.33
C SER A 291 6.63 -1.25 17.85
N ASP A 292 5.48 -1.14 17.17
CA ASP A 292 4.30 -0.40 17.62
C ASP A 292 3.04 -1.29 17.62
N PRO A 293 2.81 -2.06 18.70
CA PRO A 293 1.61 -2.89 18.82
C PRO A 293 0.31 -2.09 19.05
N GLU A 294 0.39 -0.91 19.67
CA GLU A 294 -0.80 -0.11 19.99
C GLU A 294 -1.37 0.57 18.74
N GLY A 295 -0.52 1.09 17.85
CA GLY A 295 -0.94 1.57 16.53
C GLY A 295 -1.65 0.47 15.75
N ILE A 296 -1.08 -0.74 15.69
CA ILE A 296 -1.70 -1.88 14.98
C ILE A 296 -3.08 -2.23 15.55
N LYS A 297 -3.24 -2.24 16.87
CA LYS A 297 -4.55 -2.45 17.52
C LYS A 297 -5.57 -1.38 17.13
N GLN A 298 -5.16 -0.11 17.15
CA GLN A 298 -6.03 1.00 16.76
C GLN A 298 -6.44 0.90 15.28
N HIS A 299 -5.49 0.63 14.38
CA HIS A 299 -5.77 0.44 12.96
C HIS A 299 -6.74 -0.72 12.71
N GLN A 300 -6.55 -1.86 13.36
CA GLN A 300 -7.45 -3.01 13.23
C GLN A 300 -8.85 -2.68 13.76
N ALA A 301 -8.96 -1.96 14.87
CA ALA A 301 -10.24 -1.54 15.43
C ALA A 301 -10.97 -0.54 14.53
N THR A 302 -10.25 0.43 13.96
CA THR A 302 -10.81 1.40 13.01
C THR A 302 -11.27 0.72 11.74
N TRP A 303 -10.41 -0.08 11.10
CA TRP A 303 -10.75 -0.82 9.88
C TRP A 303 -12.00 -1.70 10.06
N ARG A 304 -12.11 -2.42 11.20
CA ARG A 304 -13.30 -3.21 11.51
C ARG A 304 -14.58 -2.36 11.50
N ARG A 305 -14.55 -1.18 12.11
CA ARG A 305 -15.74 -0.31 12.24
C ARG A 305 -16.08 0.42 10.94
N THR A 306 -15.08 0.94 10.25
CA THR A 306 -15.30 1.90 9.14
C THR A 306 -15.27 1.26 7.76
N VAL A 307 -14.66 0.08 7.63
CA VAL A 307 -14.54 -0.63 6.36
C VAL A 307 -15.35 -1.91 6.39
N ARG A 308 -15.03 -2.83 7.31
CA ARG A 308 -15.71 -4.13 7.39
C ARG A 308 -17.18 -3.96 7.76
N ASP A 309 -17.48 -3.33 8.89
CA ASP A 309 -18.84 -3.21 9.43
C ASP A 309 -19.71 -2.20 8.66
N ALA A 310 -19.13 -1.43 7.74
CA ALA A 310 -19.86 -0.57 6.80
C ALA A 310 -20.46 -1.34 5.61
N CYS A 311 -20.01 -2.59 5.37
CA CYS A 311 -20.51 -3.41 4.28
C CYS A 311 -21.95 -3.88 4.50
N THR A 312 -22.71 -3.90 3.40
CA THR A 312 -24.11 -4.38 3.38
C THR A 312 -24.29 -5.66 2.57
N THR A 313 -23.26 -6.14 1.86
CA THR A 313 -23.30 -7.39 1.06
C THR A 313 -22.09 -8.30 1.32
N PRO A 314 -22.21 -9.61 1.10
CA PRO A 314 -21.10 -10.56 1.23
C PRO A 314 -19.89 -10.26 0.33
N GLU A 315 -20.12 -9.73 -0.86
CA GLU A 315 -19.06 -9.37 -1.81
C GLU A 315 -18.23 -8.20 -1.27
N CYS A 316 -18.88 -7.18 -0.69
CA CYS A 316 -18.20 -6.07 -0.01
C CYS A 316 -17.31 -6.60 1.13
N VAL A 317 -17.85 -7.48 1.97
CA VAL A 317 -17.10 -8.08 3.09
C VAL A 317 -15.91 -8.89 2.57
N THR A 318 -16.09 -9.63 1.48
CA THR A 318 -15.03 -10.39 0.82
C THR A 318 -13.91 -9.47 0.34
N THR A 319 -14.23 -8.39 -0.37
CA THR A 319 -13.26 -7.41 -0.84
C THR A 319 -12.53 -6.73 0.33
N ALA A 320 -13.26 -6.36 1.39
CA ALA A 320 -12.68 -5.77 2.58
C ALA A 320 -11.66 -6.69 3.25
N TYR A 321 -11.96 -7.99 3.38
CA TYR A 321 -11.01 -8.97 3.92
C TYR A 321 -9.79 -9.17 3.02
N GLN A 322 -9.98 -9.26 1.70
CA GLN A 322 -8.88 -9.40 0.75
C GLN A 322 -7.92 -8.21 0.83
N GLN A 323 -8.44 -6.98 0.87
CA GLN A 323 -7.64 -5.78 1.04
C GLN A 323 -6.89 -5.79 2.37
N ARG A 324 -7.58 -6.13 3.46
CA ARG A 324 -6.96 -6.15 4.79
C ARG A 324 -5.87 -7.20 4.92
N LEU A 325 -6.04 -8.37 4.32
CA LEU A 325 -5.02 -9.40 4.28
C LEU A 325 -3.76 -8.95 3.54
N MET A 326 -3.87 -8.14 2.49
CA MET A 326 -2.71 -7.57 1.80
C MET A 326 -1.97 -6.55 2.67
N GLU A 327 -2.69 -5.74 3.45
CA GLU A 327 -2.08 -4.78 4.37
C GLU A 327 -1.42 -5.45 5.60
N LEU A 328 -1.93 -6.60 6.03
CA LEU A 328 -1.50 -7.30 7.23
C LEU A 328 -0.37 -8.31 7.01
N LYS A 329 -0.11 -8.71 5.77
CA LYS A 329 1.08 -9.48 5.41
C LYS A 329 2.28 -8.56 5.21
#